data_AF-A0A936ML96-F1
#
_entry.id   AF-A0A936ML96-F1
#
_cell.length_a   1.000
_cell.length_b   1.000
_cell.length_c   1.000
_cell.angle_alpha   90.00
_cell.angle_beta   90.00
_cell.angle_gamma   90.00
#
_symmetry.space_group_name_H-M   'P 1'
#
loop_
_entity.id
_entity.type
_entity.pdbx_description
1 polymer ?
#
loop_
_entity_poly.entity_id
_entity_poly.type
_entity_poly.pdbx_seq_one_letter_code
_entity_poly.pdbx_strand_id
1 'polypeptide(L)'
;MHQAMKYLSPLVLGLFLSSCATGDTIGNSTIGSGGNGGSGGNGGSGGSANARSDAIPQNGIGFFQMPACPAGWQPFKAAAGRAILPTIGAAPGGSTVGEPLASGEERLHSHEVNGSLDLIDISYAGIASGGNTGVAKAGSITFTTTSDTASAGIPYVQLLACKKTASPEAGAKPLPTGMQLFFDAAACPNGWKQAPTTQGRFIVGLPKGAPADVSFGGEPLSSAAPREHTHGNEIALETTSHGIALAAGCCGSGYAKNATYSAIEDTKGADAALPWIELLHCEKF
;
A
#
# COMPACT_ATOMS: atom_id res chain seq x y z
N MET A 1 52.99 -12.02 -28.19
CA MET A 1 53.54 -11.41 -26.94
C MET A 1 53.40 -9.90 -27.12
N HIS A 2 52.61 -9.11 -26.39
CA HIS A 2 51.87 -9.26 -25.14
C HIS A 2 50.60 -8.39 -25.25
N GLN A 3 49.48 -8.90 -24.74
CA GLN A 3 48.24 -8.16 -24.52
C GLN A 3 48.44 -7.05 -23.46
N ALA A 4 47.67 -5.97 -23.54
CA ALA A 4 47.33 -5.16 -22.37
C ALA A 4 45.83 -4.84 -22.40
N MET A 5 45.11 -5.54 -21.52
CA MET A 5 43.71 -5.36 -21.17
C MET A 5 43.41 -3.92 -20.73
N LYS A 6 42.37 -3.33 -21.31
CA LYS A 6 41.71 -2.13 -20.79
C LYS A 6 40.76 -2.57 -19.67
N TYR A 7 41.09 -2.23 -18.43
CA TYR A 7 40.15 -2.29 -17.31
C TYR A 7 39.22 -1.07 -17.40
N LEU A 8 37.95 -1.29 -17.77
CA LEU A 8 36.87 -0.38 -17.40
C LEU A 8 36.57 -0.63 -15.92
N SER A 9 36.82 0.37 -15.08
CA SER A 9 36.31 0.37 -13.70
C SER A 9 34.92 1.00 -13.73
N PRO A 10 33.86 0.32 -13.24
CA PRO A 10 32.54 0.92 -13.13
C PRO A 10 32.56 2.00 -12.05
N LEU A 11 31.97 3.15 -12.36
CA LEU A 11 31.60 4.19 -11.40
C LEU A 11 30.60 3.56 -10.41
N VAL A 12 31.01 3.35 -9.17
CA VAL A 12 30.10 2.91 -8.10
C VAL A 12 29.40 4.17 -7.58
N LEU A 13 28.21 4.44 -8.10
CA LEU A 13 27.32 5.49 -7.60
C LEU A 13 26.67 4.96 -6.31
N GLY A 14 27.21 5.33 -5.15
CA GLY A 14 26.56 5.10 -3.87
C GLY A 14 25.49 6.15 -3.65
N LEU A 15 24.26 5.89 -4.13
CA LEU A 15 23.09 6.69 -3.75
C LEU A 15 22.68 6.27 -2.33
N PHE A 16 22.87 7.14 -1.35
CA PHE A 16 22.29 6.94 -0.02
C PHE A 16 20.86 7.50 -0.04
N LEU A 17 19.88 6.62 -0.17
CA LEU A 17 18.48 6.98 0.05
C LEU A 17 18.20 6.95 1.55
N SER A 18 18.09 8.12 2.17
CA SER A 18 17.55 8.24 3.52
C SER A 18 16.05 8.40 3.41
N SER A 19 15.30 7.36 3.75
CA SER A 19 13.85 7.46 3.94
C SER A 19 13.57 8.43 5.10
N CYS A 20 13.04 9.61 4.79
CA CYS A 20 12.53 10.55 5.77
C CYS A 20 11.28 9.94 6.42
N ALA A 21 11.46 9.18 7.50
CA ALA A 21 10.43 9.08 8.52
C ALA A 21 10.28 10.49 9.10
N THR A 22 9.18 11.16 8.79
CA THR A 22 8.84 12.44 9.41
C THR A 22 8.81 12.24 10.92
N GLY A 23 9.82 12.79 11.59
CA GLY A 23 9.87 12.88 13.04
C GLY A 23 8.82 13.86 13.52
N ASP A 24 7.78 13.35 14.18
CA ASP A 24 6.95 14.16 15.07
C ASP A 24 7.80 14.56 16.29
N THR A 25 8.14 15.84 16.38
CA THR A 25 8.52 16.46 17.65
C THR A 25 7.32 16.44 18.59
N ILE A 26 7.18 15.38 19.38
CA ILE A 26 6.27 15.37 20.54
C ILE A 26 6.99 16.06 21.70
N GLY A 27 6.47 17.23 22.06
CA GLY A 27 6.81 17.96 23.26
C GLY A 27 6.57 17.13 24.53
N ASN A 28 7.60 17.16 25.37
CA ASN A 28 7.73 16.68 26.74
C ASN A 28 6.46 16.75 27.64
N SER A 29 6.07 15.58 28.13
CA SER A 29 5.69 15.25 29.52
C SER A 29 4.50 15.94 30.20
N THR A 30 3.40 15.18 30.28
CA THR A 30 2.70 14.97 31.55
C THR A 30 2.49 13.46 31.77
N ILE A 31 3.07 12.98 32.88
CA ILE A 31 2.98 11.62 33.38
C ILE A 31 1.53 11.34 33.80
N GLY A 32 0.85 10.47 33.05
CA GLY A 32 -0.47 9.94 33.36
C GLY A 32 -0.41 8.42 33.53
N SER A 33 -0.50 7.97 34.77
CA SER A 33 -0.42 6.58 35.20
C SER A 33 -1.47 5.67 34.56
N GLY A 34 -1.00 4.47 34.16
CA GLY A 34 -1.69 3.18 34.29
C GLY A 34 -3.16 3.07 33.86
N GLY A 35 -3.40 2.56 32.66
CA GLY A 35 -4.69 2.02 32.24
C GLY A 35 -4.53 0.60 31.71
N ASN A 36 -5.03 -0.38 32.46
CA ASN A 36 -5.04 -1.81 32.14
C ASN A 36 -5.50 -2.10 30.70
N GLY A 37 -4.64 -2.77 29.92
CA GLY A 37 -5.03 -3.46 28.69
C GLY A 37 -6.06 -4.54 29.01
N GLY A 38 -7.32 -4.24 28.69
CA GLY A 38 -8.45 -5.12 28.90
C GLY A 38 -8.37 -6.37 28.03
N SER A 39 -8.21 -7.50 28.71
CA SER A 39 -8.62 -8.87 28.40
C SER A 39 -8.85 -9.25 26.95
N GLY A 40 -8.02 -10.20 26.51
CA GLY A 40 -8.25 -11.03 25.34
C GLY A 40 -9.66 -11.63 25.35
N GLY A 41 -10.31 -11.53 24.20
CA GLY A 41 -11.58 -12.20 23.93
C GLY A 41 -11.37 -13.69 24.04
N ASN A 42 -11.96 -14.31 25.06
CA ASN A 42 -12.09 -15.75 25.15
C ASN A 42 -12.79 -16.25 23.89
N GLY A 43 -12.06 -16.98 23.05
CA GLY A 43 -12.61 -17.76 21.95
C GLY A 43 -13.74 -18.63 22.49
N GLY A 44 -14.97 -18.27 22.14
CA GLY A 44 -16.15 -19.02 22.52
C GLY A 44 -16.08 -20.41 21.94
N SER A 45 -16.05 -21.42 22.82
CA SER A 45 -16.19 -22.83 22.47
C SER A 45 -17.36 -23.01 21.50
N GLY A 46 -17.08 -23.64 20.35
CA GLY A 46 -18.05 -23.89 19.28
C GLY A 46 -19.39 -24.37 19.83
N GLY A 47 -20.42 -23.56 19.58
CA GLY A 47 -21.79 -23.84 20.00
C GLY A 47 -22.26 -25.19 19.47
N SER A 48 -22.84 -25.97 20.38
CA SER A 48 -23.49 -27.25 20.15
C SER A 48 -24.46 -27.24 18.96
N ALA A 49 -24.57 -28.38 18.27
CA ALA A 49 -25.26 -28.66 17.01
C ALA A 49 -26.79 -28.53 17.01
N ASN A 50 -27.36 -27.65 17.83
CA ASN A 50 -28.74 -27.19 17.67
C ASN A 50 -28.66 -25.89 16.86
N ALA A 51 -28.76 -25.99 15.54
CA ALA A 51 -28.79 -24.86 14.63
C ALA A 51 -29.80 -23.83 15.16
N ARG A 52 -29.31 -22.72 15.72
CA ARG A 52 -30.16 -21.56 15.93
C ARG A 52 -30.50 -21.05 14.54
N SER A 53 -31.80 -21.05 14.24
CA SER A 53 -32.31 -20.63 12.95
C SER A 53 -31.83 -19.22 12.62
N ASP A 54 -31.31 -19.05 11.40
CA ASP A 54 -30.98 -17.74 10.86
C ASP A 54 -31.73 -17.51 9.54
N ALA A 55 -32.08 -16.24 9.32
CA ALA A 55 -32.80 -15.78 8.13
C ALA A 55 -31.83 -15.27 7.05
N ILE A 56 -30.54 -15.59 7.14
CA ILE A 56 -29.53 -15.10 6.19
C ILE A 56 -29.69 -15.81 4.85
N PRO A 57 -29.84 -15.08 3.73
CA PRO A 57 -29.96 -15.70 2.42
C PRO A 57 -28.71 -16.49 2.02
N GLN A 58 -28.91 -17.50 1.16
CA GLN A 58 -27.80 -18.18 0.49
C GLN A 58 -26.89 -17.19 -0.20
N ASN A 59 -25.61 -17.56 -0.30
CA ASN A 59 -24.53 -16.73 -0.83
C ASN A 59 -24.14 -15.52 0.01
N GLY A 60 -24.81 -15.28 1.15
CA GLY A 60 -24.35 -14.31 2.13
C GLY A 60 -22.96 -14.66 2.66
N ILE A 61 -22.10 -13.65 2.82
CA ILE A 61 -20.73 -13.80 3.31
C ILE A 61 -20.64 -13.25 4.73
N GLY A 62 -20.05 -14.04 5.62
CA GLY A 62 -19.78 -13.65 7.00
C GLY A 62 -18.34 -13.97 7.40
N PHE A 63 -17.80 -13.20 8.33
CA PHE A 63 -16.50 -13.44 8.92
C PHE A 63 -16.64 -14.10 10.29
N PHE A 64 -15.85 -15.14 10.54
CA PHE A 64 -15.96 -15.96 11.74
C PHE A 64 -14.61 -16.09 12.44
N GLN A 65 -14.60 -15.96 13.77
CA GLN A 65 -13.44 -16.19 14.64
C GLN A 65 -13.40 -17.65 15.11
N MET A 66 -13.30 -18.58 14.16
CA MET A 66 -13.27 -20.03 14.42
C MET A 66 -12.53 -20.77 13.29
N PRO A 67 -11.97 -21.97 13.55
CA PRO A 67 -11.12 -22.66 12.58
C PRO A 67 -11.87 -23.27 11.39
N ALA A 68 -13.21 -23.38 11.45
CA ALA A 68 -14.04 -23.93 10.38
C ALA A 68 -15.37 -23.18 10.30
N CYS A 69 -16.00 -23.19 9.13
CA CYS A 69 -17.32 -22.58 8.99
C CYS A 69 -18.38 -23.37 9.76
N PRO A 70 -19.38 -22.70 10.36
CA PRO A 70 -20.46 -23.37 11.06
C PRO A 70 -21.34 -24.19 10.08
N ALA A 71 -22.19 -25.07 10.63
CA ALA A 71 -23.14 -25.83 9.82
C ALA A 71 -24.03 -24.91 8.96
N GLY A 72 -24.26 -25.30 7.71
CA GLY A 72 -24.98 -24.47 6.73
C GLY A 72 -24.14 -23.36 6.08
N TRP A 73 -22.83 -23.33 6.36
CA TRP A 73 -21.84 -22.45 5.76
C TRP A 73 -20.65 -23.25 5.25
N GLN A 74 -19.91 -22.69 4.30
CA GLN A 74 -18.66 -23.28 3.78
C GLN A 74 -17.57 -22.21 3.65
N PRO A 75 -16.27 -22.58 3.71
CA PRO A 75 -15.18 -21.62 3.50
C PRO A 75 -15.31 -20.92 2.15
N PHE A 76 -15.31 -19.59 2.17
CA PHE A 76 -15.32 -18.79 0.95
C PHE A 76 -13.88 -18.57 0.47
N LYS A 77 -13.36 -19.58 -0.25
CA LYS A 77 -11.94 -19.64 -0.65
C LYS A 77 -11.49 -18.45 -1.49
N ALA A 78 -12.38 -17.83 -2.27
CA ALA A 78 -12.03 -16.70 -3.12
C ALA A 78 -11.62 -15.43 -2.33
N ALA A 79 -12.05 -15.30 -1.06
CA ALA A 79 -11.65 -14.20 -0.18
C ALA A 79 -10.40 -14.51 0.66
N ALA A 80 -9.79 -15.70 0.53
CA ALA A 80 -8.60 -16.04 1.30
C ALA A 80 -7.45 -15.07 0.97
N GLY A 81 -6.93 -14.40 2.01
CA GLY A 81 -5.85 -13.41 1.85
C GLY A 81 -6.27 -12.11 1.16
N ARG A 82 -7.57 -11.81 1.04
CA ARG A 82 -8.07 -10.61 0.33
C ARG A 82 -9.03 -9.83 1.22
N ALA A 83 -8.94 -8.50 1.16
CA ALA A 83 -10.01 -7.64 1.66
C ALA A 83 -11.27 -7.80 0.81
N ILE A 84 -12.45 -7.50 1.37
CA ILE A 84 -13.70 -7.48 0.60
C ILE A 84 -14.04 -6.02 0.29
N LEU A 85 -14.26 -5.73 -0.99
CA LEU A 85 -14.67 -4.42 -1.50
C LEU A 85 -16.08 -4.52 -2.11
N PRO A 86 -17.01 -3.60 -1.84
CA PRO A 86 -18.30 -3.56 -2.52
C PRO A 86 -18.15 -3.27 -4.02
N THR A 87 -18.87 -4.00 -4.87
CA THR A 87 -18.96 -3.69 -6.31
C THR A 87 -19.59 -2.31 -6.57
N ILE A 88 -19.23 -1.72 -7.71
CA ILE A 88 -19.85 -0.48 -8.23
C ILE A 88 -20.94 -0.82 -9.25
N GLY A 89 -22.10 -0.20 -9.13
CA GLY A 89 -23.23 -0.39 -10.02
C GLY A 89 -23.61 -1.86 -10.20
N ALA A 90 -23.96 -2.25 -11.42
CA ALA A 90 -24.34 -3.62 -11.75
C ALA A 90 -23.15 -4.56 -12.01
N ALA A 91 -21.94 -4.21 -11.57
CA ALA A 91 -20.76 -5.07 -11.76
C ALA A 91 -20.97 -6.40 -11.02
N PRO A 92 -20.69 -7.55 -11.69
CA PRO A 92 -20.77 -8.85 -11.04
C PRO A 92 -19.71 -8.96 -9.95
N GLY A 93 -20.04 -9.62 -8.84
CA GLY A 93 -19.06 -9.98 -7.82
C GLY A 93 -18.07 -11.04 -8.33
N GLY A 94 -16.90 -11.11 -7.69
CA GLY A 94 -15.87 -12.12 -7.92
C GLY A 94 -14.58 -11.58 -8.55
N SER A 95 -14.57 -10.34 -9.04
CA SER A 95 -13.35 -9.68 -9.56
C SER A 95 -12.32 -9.56 -8.43
N THR A 96 -11.06 -9.85 -8.74
CA THR A 96 -9.96 -9.77 -7.76
C THR A 96 -8.87 -8.82 -8.24
N VAL A 97 -8.19 -8.18 -7.30
CA VAL A 97 -7.02 -7.32 -7.55
C VAL A 97 -5.87 -7.76 -6.66
N GLY A 98 -4.67 -7.79 -7.22
CA GLY A 98 -3.44 -8.14 -6.51
C GLY A 98 -3.32 -9.63 -6.15
N GLU A 99 -2.15 -10.01 -5.64
CA GLU A 99 -1.90 -11.36 -5.13
C GLU A 99 -2.34 -11.48 -3.66
N PRO A 100 -3.02 -12.59 -3.27
CA PRO A 100 -3.47 -12.78 -1.90
C PRO A 100 -2.35 -12.64 -0.87
N LEU A 101 -2.69 -12.13 0.31
CA LEU A 101 -1.81 -12.14 1.47
C LEU A 101 -1.70 -13.55 2.05
N ALA A 102 -0.49 -13.93 2.43
CA ALA A 102 -0.24 -15.03 3.35
C ALA A 102 -0.71 -14.67 4.78
N SER A 103 -0.68 -15.64 5.69
CA SER A 103 -1.11 -15.40 7.07
C SER A 103 -0.16 -14.46 7.80
N GLY A 104 -0.68 -13.38 8.39
CA GLY A 104 0.10 -12.35 9.08
C GLY A 104 1.11 -11.59 8.20
N GLU A 105 0.96 -11.65 6.87
CA GLU A 105 1.87 -10.99 5.94
C GLU A 105 1.76 -9.45 6.03
N GLU A 106 2.88 -8.77 6.28
CA GLU A 106 3.00 -7.34 6.00
C GLU A 106 3.46 -7.16 4.55
N ARG A 107 2.59 -6.60 3.70
CA ARG A 107 2.92 -6.38 2.28
C ARG A 107 3.85 -5.19 2.16
N LEU A 108 5.01 -5.41 1.53
CA LEU A 108 5.95 -4.35 1.17
C LEU A 108 5.69 -3.87 -0.27
N HIS A 109 5.96 -2.60 -0.53
CA HIS A 109 5.93 -2.02 -1.87
C HIS A 109 7.10 -1.06 -2.08
N SER A 110 7.39 -0.72 -3.33
CA SER A 110 8.46 0.20 -3.73
C SER A 110 7.97 1.11 -4.84
N HIS A 111 8.67 2.22 -5.07
CA HIS A 111 8.35 3.14 -6.15
C HIS A 111 9.52 3.31 -7.11
N GLU A 112 9.22 3.56 -8.38
CA GLU A 112 10.21 4.16 -9.28
C GLU A 112 10.43 5.63 -8.89
N VAL A 113 11.68 6.05 -8.87
CA VAL A 113 12.11 7.42 -8.58
C VAL A 113 12.82 7.94 -9.82
N ASN A 114 12.33 9.06 -10.35
CA ASN A 114 13.00 9.81 -11.42
C ASN A 114 13.37 11.17 -10.85
N GLY A 115 14.63 11.56 -11.00
CA GLY A 115 15.10 12.84 -10.50
C GLY A 115 16.13 13.49 -11.40
N SER A 116 16.32 14.79 -11.18
CA SER A 116 17.40 15.57 -11.78
C SER A 116 18.21 16.28 -10.72
N LEU A 117 19.53 16.32 -10.91
CA LEU A 117 20.43 17.13 -10.08
C LEU A 117 21.19 18.09 -10.98
N ASP A 118 21.21 19.37 -10.60
CA ASP A 118 21.97 20.40 -11.30
C ASP A 118 23.36 20.56 -10.68
N LEU A 119 24.36 20.00 -11.37
CA LEU A 119 25.73 20.07 -10.93
C LEU A 119 26.32 21.46 -11.23
N ILE A 120 26.60 22.22 -10.16
CA ILE A 120 27.21 23.56 -10.22
C ILE A 120 28.53 23.51 -11.00
N ASP A 121 28.64 24.38 -12.00
CA ASP A 121 29.86 24.61 -12.77
C ASP A 121 30.91 25.36 -11.95
N ILE A 122 32.14 24.85 -11.98
CA ILE A 122 33.31 25.51 -11.44
C ILE A 122 34.47 25.47 -12.43
N SER A 123 35.33 26.48 -12.30
CA SER A 123 36.51 26.67 -13.13
C SER A 123 37.79 26.69 -12.30
N TYR A 124 38.87 26.19 -12.88
CA TYR A 124 40.20 26.15 -12.27
C TYR A 124 41.23 26.76 -13.23
N ALA A 125 42.26 27.40 -12.67
CA ALA A 125 43.45 27.84 -13.40
C ALA A 125 44.64 27.00 -12.92
N GLY A 126 45.43 26.45 -13.84
CA GLY A 126 46.54 25.58 -13.46
C GLY A 126 47.91 26.02 -13.98
N ILE A 127 48.92 25.49 -13.31
CA ILE A 127 50.33 25.85 -13.49
C ILE A 127 51.12 24.73 -14.23
N ALA A 128 50.58 23.51 -14.43
CA ALA A 128 51.28 22.44 -15.16
C ALA A 128 50.39 21.29 -15.67
N SER A 129 50.68 20.91 -16.94
CA SER A 129 50.27 19.76 -17.81
C SER A 129 48.92 19.06 -17.60
N GLY A 130 48.19 18.86 -18.71
CA GLY A 130 46.88 18.22 -18.75
C GLY A 130 46.83 16.72 -18.42
N GLY A 131 45.62 16.22 -18.16
CA GLY A 131 45.37 14.80 -17.87
C GLY A 131 44.04 14.47 -17.19
N ASN A 132 43.02 15.33 -17.29
CA ASN A 132 41.76 15.16 -16.58
C ASN A 132 40.91 14.05 -17.21
N THR A 133 41.14 12.81 -16.79
CA THR A 133 40.27 11.68 -17.09
C THR A 133 39.50 11.30 -15.83
N GLY A 134 38.18 11.12 -15.93
CA GLY A 134 37.35 10.71 -14.79
C GLY A 134 36.82 11.82 -13.88
N VAL A 135 36.88 13.10 -14.29
CA VAL A 135 36.23 14.21 -13.55
C VAL A 135 34.78 14.40 -14.02
N ALA A 136 33.87 14.67 -13.07
CA ALA A 136 32.47 14.90 -13.37
C ALA A 136 32.25 16.23 -14.10
N LYS A 137 31.37 16.23 -15.11
CA LYS A 137 30.97 17.41 -15.86
C LYS A 137 29.82 18.13 -15.15
N ALA A 138 29.85 19.45 -15.11
CA ALA A 138 28.75 20.28 -14.64
C ALA A 138 27.51 20.19 -15.56
N GLY A 139 26.36 20.58 -15.02
CA GLY A 139 25.06 20.56 -15.71
C GLY A 139 24.05 19.61 -15.09
N SER A 140 22.88 19.53 -15.71
CA SER A 140 21.79 18.63 -15.29
C SER A 140 22.17 17.18 -15.56
N ILE A 141 22.09 16.35 -14.53
CA ILE A 141 22.10 14.91 -14.63
C ILE A 141 20.71 14.39 -14.30
N THR A 142 20.19 13.47 -15.09
CA THR A 142 18.95 12.75 -14.79
C THR A 142 19.27 11.31 -14.43
N PHE A 143 18.44 10.72 -13.56
CA PHE A 143 18.56 9.32 -13.19
C PHE A 143 17.19 8.71 -12.93
N THR A 144 17.15 7.40 -13.05
CA THR A 144 16.02 6.55 -12.69
C THR A 144 16.53 5.49 -11.73
N THR A 145 15.85 5.34 -10.60
CA THR A 145 16.12 4.28 -9.62
C THR A 145 14.81 3.74 -9.06
N THR A 146 14.88 2.72 -8.21
CA THR A 146 13.76 2.21 -7.44
C THR A 146 14.05 2.44 -5.96
N SER A 147 13.07 2.87 -5.20
CA SER A 147 13.19 2.95 -3.74
C SER A 147 13.41 1.56 -3.16
N ASP A 148 13.95 1.51 -1.94
CA ASP A 148 13.84 0.30 -1.15
C ASP A 148 12.36 -0.06 -0.92
N THR A 149 12.09 -1.34 -0.69
CA THR A 149 10.75 -1.80 -0.34
C THR A 149 10.42 -1.38 1.09
N ALA A 150 9.25 -0.80 1.31
CA ALA A 150 8.76 -0.40 2.61
C ALA A 150 7.34 -0.92 2.87
N SER A 151 6.96 -0.98 4.14
CA SER A 151 5.61 -1.36 4.58
C SER A 151 4.64 -0.20 4.32
N ALA A 152 3.43 -0.52 3.87
CA ALA A 152 2.33 0.44 3.77
C ALA A 152 1.67 0.74 5.13
N GLY A 153 2.01 -0.02 6.18
CA GLY A 153 1.51 0.15 7.54
C GLY A 153 0.01 -0.06 7.66
N ILE A 154 -0.59 -0.88 6.80
CA ILE A 154 -2.04 -1.09 6.75
C ILE A 154 -2.45 -2.10 7.83
N PRO A 155 -3.16 -1.69 8.91
CA PRO A 155 -3.59 -2.63 9.92
C PRO A 155 -4.76 -3.47 9.41
N TYR A 156 -4.68 -4.79 9.61
CA TYR A 156 -5.77 -5.70 9.26
C TYR A 156 -5.90 -6.86 10.25
N VAL A 157 -7.05 -7.54 10.22
CA VAL A 157 -7.31 -8.78 10.96
C VAL A 157 -7.68 -9.88 9.98
N GLN A 158 -7.15 -11.09 10.19
CA GLN A 158 -7.49 -12.26 9.39
C GLN A 158 -8.59 -13.05 10.07
N LEU A 159 -9.75 -13.12 9.42
CA LEU A 159 -10.90 -13.89 9.87
C LEU A 159 -11.31 -14.90 8.79
N LEU A 160 -11.89 -16.03 9.19
CA LEU A 160 -12.40 -17.00 8.24
C LEU A 160 -13.65 -16.45 7.56
N ALA A 161 -13.54 -16.15 6.25
CA ALA A 161 -14.69 -15.83 5.42
C ALA A 161 -15.47 -17.11 5.09
N CYS A 162 -16.76 -17.12 5.39
CA CYS A 162 -17.66 -18.22 5.11
C CYS A 162 -18.81 -17.75 4.24
N LYS A 163 -19.22 -18.60 3.29
CA LYS A 163 -20.41 -18.41 2.45
C LYS A 163 -21.55 -19.28 2.94
N LYS A 164 -22.73 -18.69 3.11
CA LYS A 164 -23.97 -19.39 3.46
C LYS A 164 -24.38 -20.31 2.30
N THR A 165 -24.54 -21.60 2.59
CA THR A 165 -24.97 -22.62 1.61
C THR A 165 -26.37 -23.14 1.88
N ALA A 166 -26.79 -23.18 3.15
CA ALA A 166 -28.15 -23.57 3.50
C ALA A 166 -29.15 -22.47 3.15
N SER A 167 -30.36 -22.86 2.72
CA SER A 167 -31.49 -21.94 2.56
C SER A 167 -31.85 -21.29 3.91
N PRO A 168 -32.41 -20.05 3.90
CA PRO A 168 -33.02 -19.48 5.08
C PRO A 168 -34.02 -20.44 5.70
N GLU A 169 -33.99 -20.58 7.03
CA GLU A 169 -34.87 -21.51 7.71
C GLU A 169 -36.30 -20.95 7.81
N ALA A 170 -37.29 -21.80 7.54
CA ALA A 170 -38.69 -21.42 7.67
C ALA A 170 -39.03 -21.06 9.12
N GLY A 171 -39.58 -19.86 9.34
CA GLY A 171 -39.94 -19.38 10.67
C GLY A 171 -38.80 -18.70 11.45
N ALA A 172 -37.60 -18.56 10.87
CA ALA A 172 -36.56 -17.71 11.44
C ALA A 172 -37.06 -16.26 11.59
N LYS A 173 -36.59 -15.56 12.64
CA LYS A 173 -36.94 -14.15 12.84
C LYS A 173 -36.49 -13.32 11.63
N PRO A 174 -37.35 -12.46 11.06
CA PRO A 174 -36.95 -11.59 9.95
C PRO A 174 -35.73 -10.73 10.29
N LEU A 175 -34.85 -10.57 9.32
CA LEU A 175 -33.69 -9.67 9.42
C LEU A 175 -34.17 -8.22 9.44
N PRO A 176 -33.56 -7.35 10.25
CA PRO A 176 -33.99 -5.96 10.36
C PRO A 176 -33.72 -5.19 9.06
N THR A 177 -34.62 -4.26 8.73
CA THR A 177 -34.42 -3.27 7.66
C THR A 177 -33.15 -2.45 7.96
N GLY A 178 -32.38 -2.14 6.92
CA GLY A 178 -31.09 -1.45 7.01
C GLY A 178 -29.90 -2.37 7.26
N MET A 179 -30.11 -3.66 7.57
CA MET A 179 -28.99 -4.60 7.71
C MET A 179 -28.28 -4.79 6.38
N GLN A 180 -26.95 -4.71 6.38
CA GLN A 180 -26.14 -4.87 5.17
C GLN A 180 -25.29 -6.14 5.24
N LEU A 181 -25.16 -6.83 4.11
CA LEU A 181 -24.36 -8.06 3.96
C LEU A 181 -23.71 -8.12 2.57
N PHE A 182 -22.55 -8.76 2.51
CA PHE A 182 -21.91 -9.12 1.26
C PHE A 182 -22.51 -10.39 0.68
N PHE A 183 -22.59 -10.47 -0.65
CA PHE A 183 -23.11 -11.61 -1.39
C PHE A 183 -22.18 -12.00 -2.53
N ASP A 184 -21.91 -13.30 -2.63
CA ASP A 184 -21.31 -13.94 -3.80
C ASP A 184 -22.42 -14.29 -4.82
N ALA A 185 -22.99 -13.25 -5.44
CA ALA A 185 -24.10 -13.35 -6.37
C ALA A 185 -24.10 -12.21 -7.40
N ALA A 186 -24.78 -12.41 -8.53
CA ALA A 186 -24.93 -11.40 -9.58
C ALA A 186 -25.96 -10.31 -9.24
N ALA A 187 -26.84 -10.55 -8.27
CA ALA A 187 -27.87 -9.61 -7.85
C ALA A 187 -28.21 -9.81 -6.37
N CYS A 188 -28.76 -8.77 -5.74
CA CYS A 188 -29.21 -8.85 -4.35
C CYS A 188 -30.41 -9.81 -4.25
N PRO A 189 -30.50 -10.62 -3.18
CA PRO A 189 -31.64 -11.50 -2.98
C PRO A 189 -32.97 -10.74 -2.86
N ASN A 190 -34.10 -11.44 -2.99
CA ASN A 190 -35.42 -10.84 -2.80
C ASN A 190 -35.54 -10.13 -1.44
N GLY A 191 -36.05 -8.90 -1.45
CA GLY A 191 -36.14 -8.05 -0.25
C GLY A 191 -34.82 -7.37 0.13
N TRP A 192 -33.83 -7.38 -0.75
CA TRP A 192 -32.56 -6.67 -0.62
C TRP A 192 -32.27 -5.82 -1.86
N LYS A 193 -31.60 -4.69 -1.67
CA LYS A 193 -31.14 -3.79 -2.73
C LYS A 193 -29.65 -3.55 -2.54
N GLN A 194 -28.91 -3.21 -3.59
CA GLN A 194 -27.51 -2.86 -3.44
C GLN A 194 -27.39 -1.58 -2.60
N ALA A 195 -26.46 -1.56 -1.64
CA ALA A 195 -26.24 -0.41 -0.76
C ALA A 195 -25.49 0.71 -1.52
N PRO A 196 -26.15 1.82 -1.89
CA PRO A 196 -25.59 2.80 -2.82
C PRO A 196 -24.38 3.54 -2.25
N THR A 197 -24.36 3.78 -0.94
CA THR A 197 -23.31 4.55 -0.25
C THR A 197 -21.99 3.79 -0.10
N THR A 198 -22.01 2.46 -0.21
CA THR A 198 -20.85 1.61 0.06
C THR A 198 -20.08 1.21 -1.20
N GLN A 199 -20.63 1.47 -2.39
CA GLN A 199 -20.04 1.02 -3.66
C GLN A 199 -18.59 1.49 -3.81
N GLY A 200 -17.68 0.54 -4.02
CA GLY A 200 -16.24 0.77 -4.16
C GLY A 200 -15.55 1.36 -2.92
N ARG A 201 -16.14 1.23 -1.71
CA ARG A 201 -15.56 1.75 -0.47
C ARG A 201 -15.39 0.65 0.58
N PHE A 202 -14.23 0.63 1.24
CA PHE A 202 -14.06 -0.23 2.41
C PHE A 202 -15.00 0.22 3.54
N ILE A 203 -15.63 -0.77 4.18
CA ILE A 203 -16.58 -0.53 5.26
C ILE A 203 -15.83 -0.58 6.58
N VAL A 204 -16.05 0.42 7.42
CA VAL A 204 -15.53 0.47 8.79
C VAL A 204 -16.67 0.50 9.79
N GLY A 205 -16.42 -0.02 10.99
CA GLY A 205 -17.40 0.01 12.07
C GLY A 205 -17.73 1.44 12.49
N LEU A 206 -19.00 1.69 12.82
CA LEU A 206 -19.48 3.02 13.22
C LEU A 206 -18.85 3.47 14.56
N PRO A 207 -18.11 4.60 14.59
CA PRO A 207 -17.60 5.15 15.84
C PRO A 207 -18.72 5.58 16.79
N LYS A 208 -18.50 5.48 18.10
CA LYS A 208 -19.49 5.86 19.12
C LYS A 208 -19.92 7.32 18.94
N GLY A 209 -21.21 7.55 18.71
CA GLY A 209 -21.81 8.88 18.58
C GLY A 209 -21.67 9.51 17.19
N ALA A 210 -21.03 8.83 16.23
CA ALA A 210 -20.98 9.28 14.84
C ALA A 210 -22.27 8.96 14.09
N PRO A 211 -22.66 9.75 13.08
CA PRO A 211 -23.70 9.36 12.13
C PRO A 211 -23.22 8.20 11.25
N ALA A 212 -24.15 7.32 10.87
CA ALA A 212 -23.91 6.29 9.87
C ALA A 212 -23.78 6.90 8.45
N ASP A 213 -23.31 6.08 7.50
CA ASP A 213 -23.26 6.41 6.06
C ASP A 213 -22.40 7.61 5.66
N VAL A 214 -21.45 8.02 6.50
CA VAL A 214 -20.46 9.02 6.12
C VAL A 214 -19.38 8.39 5.26
N SER A 215 -19.21 8.93 4.05
CA SER A 215 -18.10 8.59 3.17
C SER A 215 -16.93 9.54 3.39
N PHE A 216 -15.71 8.98 3.38
CA PHE A 216 -14.46 9.73 3.44
C PHE A 216 -13.46 9.14 2.43
N GLY A 217 -12.44 9.92 2.06
CA GLY A 217 -11.41 9.54 1.09
C GLY A 217 -11.77 9.92 -0.34
N GLY A 218 -11.01 9.39 -1.30
CA GLY A 218 -11.22 9.68 -2.73
C GLY A 218 -12.47 9.00 -3.32
N GLU A 219 -12.60 9.11 -4.65
CA GLU A 219 -13.49 8.28 -5.49
C GLU A 219 -13.53 6.77 -5.09
N PRO A 220 -14.65 6.09 -5.36
CA PRO A 220 -14.75 4.64 -5.23
C PRO A 220 -13.64 3.87 -5.94
N LEU A 221 -13.14 2.81 -5.29
CA LEU A 221 -12.22 1.83 -5.87
C LEU A 221 -12.97 0.86 -6.78
N SER A 222 -12.31 0.40 -7.83
CA SER A 222 -12.77 -0.75 -8.60
C SER A 222 -11.60 -1.57 -9.14
N SER A 223 -11.84 -2.82 -9.50
CA SER A 223 -10.85 -3.69 -10.14
C SER A 223 -10.41 -3.19 -11.51
N ALA A 224 -11.18 -2.28 -12.11
CA ALA A 224 -10.80 -1.60 -13.35
C ALA A 224 -9.81 -0.44 -13.13
N ALA A 225 -9.69 0.07 -11.90
CA ALA A 225 -8.87 1.22 -11.57
C ALA A 225 -8.31 1.09 -10.13
N PRO A 226 -7.26 0.26 -9.90
CA PRO A 226 -6.52 0.30 -8.65
C PRO A 226 -5.90 1.69 -8.44
N ARG A 227 -5.62 2.04 -7.18
CA ARG A 227 -5.15 3.39 -6.85
C ARG A 227 -3.67 3.43 -6.56
N GLU A 228 -3.01 4.28 -7.32
CA GLU A 228 -1.63 4.65 -7.07
C GLU A 228 -1.52 5.82 -6.09
N HIS A 229 -0.38 5.90 -5.42
CA HIS A 229 0.04 7.04 -4.61
C HIS A 229 1.51 7.36 -4.86
N THR A 230 1.94 8.55 -4.43
CA THR A 230 3.33 9.01 -4.52
C THR A 230 3.84 9.43 -3.15
N HIS A 231 5.16 9.50 -3.02
CA HIS A 231 5.85 10.09 -1.87
C HIS A 231 6.80 11.17 -2.36
N GLY A 232 6.92 12.26 -1.59
CA GLY A 232 8.03 13.18 -1.75
C GLY A 232 9.32 12.56 -1.22
N ASN A 233 10.41 12.65 -1.98
CA ASN A 233 11.71 12.12 -1.60
C ASN A 233 12.75 13.22 -1.68
N GLU A 234 13.70 13.21 -0.75
CA GLU A 234 14.93 13.96 -0.89
C GLU A 234 16.01 13.03 -1.43
N ILE A 235 16.67 13.46 -2.50
CA ILE A 235 17.74 12.71 -3.13
C ILE A 235 19.01 13.52 -2.97
N ALA A 236 20.07 12.88 -2.50
CA ALA A 236 21.38 13.49 -2.34
C ALA A 236 22.44 12.79 -3.19
N LEU A 237 23.28 13.58 -3.85
CA LEU A 237 24.51 13.14 -4.50
C LEU A 237 25.69 13.85 -3.86
N GLU A 238 26.59 13.06 -3.29
CA GLU A 238 27.89 13.54 -2.86
C GLU A 238 28.89 13.36 -3.99
N THR A 239 29.44 14.46 -4.48
CA THR A 239 30.64 14.39 -5.32
C THR A 239 31.87 14.35 -4.44
N THR A 240 32.98 13.83 -4.98
CA THR A 240 34.28 13.84 -4.30
C THR A 240 35.29 14.59 -5.15
N SER A 241 36.21 15.29 -4.50
CA SER A 241 37.26 16.01 -5.21
C SER A 241 38.25 15.02 -5.81
N HIS A 242 38.59 15.26 -7.08
CA HIS A 242 39.70 14.62 -7.75
C HIS A 242 40.72 15.69 -8.15
N GLY A 243 42.01 15.32 -8.21
CA GLY A 243 43.06 16.21 -8.68
C GLY A 243 42.83 16.61 -10.14
N ILE A 244 42.89 17.91 -10.42
CA ILE A 244 42.73 18.47 -11.77
C ILE A 244 44.10 18.97 -12.24
N ALA A 245 44.58 18.43 -13.35
CA ALA A 245 45.82 18.82 -14.01
C ALA A 245 45.48 19.64 -15.27
N LEU A 246 45.97 20.89 -15.35
CA LEU A 246 45.66 21.82 -16.43
C LEU A 246 46.95 22.30 -17.11
N ALA A 247 46.90 22.54 -18.42
CA ALA A 247 48.01 23.16 -19.13
C ALA A 247 48.39 24.50 -18.48
N ALA A 248 49.70 24.74 -18.33
CA ALA A 248 50.21 25.95 -17.68
C ALA A 248 49.67 27.21 -18.34
N GLY A 249 49.08 28.11 -17.55
CA GLY A 249 48.55 29.39 -18.03
C GLY A 249 47.17 29.31 -18.68
N CYS A 250 46.48 28.18 -18.58
CA CYS A 250 45.13 27.99 -19.10
C CYS A 250 44.09 27.76 -17.99
N CYS A 251 42.85 28.12 -18.29
CA CYS A 251 41.68 27.90 -17.45
C CYS A 251 40.89 26.70 -17.99
N GLY A 252 40.47 25.79 -17.11
CA GLY A 252 39.49 24.76 -17.43
C GLY A 252 38.15 25.07 -16.74
N SER A 253 37.06 24.99 -17.49
CA SER A 253 35.67 25.12 -17.01
C SER A 253 34.86 23.87 -17.35
N GLY A 254 33.58 23.78 -16.93
CA GLY A 254 32.74 22.61 -17.21
C GLY A 254 32.81 21.53 -16.14
N TYR A 255 33.53 21.75 -15.03
CA TYR A 255 33.69 20.76 -13.97
C TYR A 255 32.59 20.89 -12.93
N ALA A 256 32.05 19.76 -12.47
CA ALA A 256 31.13 19.76 -11.34
C ALA A 256 31.87 20.12 -10.04
N LYS A 257 31.25 20.96 -9.21
CA LYS A 257 31.76 21.28 -7.87
C LYS A 257 31.81 20.04 -6.97
N ASN A 258 32.85 19.97 -6.13
CA ASN A 258 32.87 19.05 -4.99
C ASN A 258 31.89 19.54 -3.92
N ALA A 259 30.70 18.95 -3.85
CA ALA A 259 29.61 19.38 -2.99
C ALA A 259 28.61 18.23 -2.80
N THR A 260 27.72 18.39 -1.81
CA THR A 260 26.47 17.64 -1.75
C THR A 260 25.43 18.39 -2.57
N TYR A 261 24.84 17.70 -3.53
CA TYR A 261 23.71 18.16 -4.32
C TYR A 261 22.46 17.48 -3.80
N SER A 262 21.38 18.22 -3.56
CA SER A 262 20.09 17.64 -3.21
C SER A 262 18.96 18.15 -4.09
N ALA A 263 17.96 17.30 -4.29
CA ALA A 263 16.71 17.63 -4.97
C ALA A 263 15.54 16.99 -4.21
N ILE A 264 14.39 17.65 -4.27
CA ILE A 264 13.12 17.08 -3.80
C ILE A 264 12.36 16.62 -5.04
N GLU A 265 12.07 15.34 -5.11
CA GLU A 265 11.41 14.71 -6.25
C GLU A 265 10.29 13.79 -5.75
N ASP A 266 9.16 13.79 -6.45
CA ASP A 266 8.10 12.84 -6.16
C ASP A 266 8.44 11.47 -6.78
N THR A 267 8.11 10.41 -6.06
CA THR A 267 8.11 9.07 -6.66
C THR A 267 7.07 9.01 -7.78
N LYS A 268 7.23 8.06 -8.71
CA LYS A 268 6.11 7.64 -9.54
C LYS A 268 5.00 7.00 -8.71
N GLY A 269 3.80 7.02 -9.28
CA GLY A 269 2.64 6.32 -8.76
C GLY A 269 2.91 4.84 -8.60
N ALA A 270 2.60 4.29 -7.43
CA ALA A 270 2.54 2.85 -7.19
C ALA A 270 1.36 2.51 -6.29
N ASP A 271 0.78 1.32 -6.49
CA ASP A 271 -0.29 0.79 -5.63
C ASP A 271 0.31 0.23 -4.32
N ALA A 272 -0.42 0.34 -3.21
CA ALA A 272 0.00 -0.17 -1.89
C ALA A 272 -0.01 -1.72 -1.80
N ALA A 273 -0.36 -2.39 -2.90
CA ALA A 273 -0.41 -3.83 -3.08
C ALA A 273 -1.34 -4.57 -2.12
N LEU A 274 -2.32 -3.89 -1.52
CA LEU A 274 -3.37 -4.51 -0.72
C LEU A 274 -4.31 -5.29 -1.66
N PRO A 275 -4.43 -6.63 -1.56
CA PRO A 275 -5.31 -7.36 -2.46
C PRO A 275 -6.76 -7.33 -1.97
N TRP A 276 -7.71 -7.27 -2.92
CA TRP A 276 -9.14 -7.36 -2.62
C TRP A 276 -9.89 -8.26 -3.59
N ILE A 277 -11.10 -8.65 -3.17
CA ILE A 277 -12.14 -9.23 -4.00
C ILE A 277 -13.37 -8.32 -3.96
N GLU A 278 -13.98 -8.06 -5.11
CA GLU A 278 -15.22 -7.31 -5.21
C GLU A 278 -16.43 -8.21 -5.00
N LEU A 279 -17.33 -7.86 -4.10
CA LEU A 279 -18.58 -8.59 -3.86
C LEU A 279 -19.76 -7.63 -3.79
N LEU A 280 -20.95 -8.13 -4.08
CA LEU A 280 -22.14 -7.32 -4.02
C LEU A 280 -22.46 -7.01 -2.56
N HIS A 281 -22.59 -5.74 -2.20
CA HIS A 281 -23.01 -5.32 -0.87
C HIS A 281 -24.47 -4.89 -0.89
N CYS A 282 -25.32 -5.61 -0.16
CA CYS A 282 -26.76 -5.43 -0.20
C CYS A 282 -27.31 -5.01 1.16
N GLU A 283 -28.31 -4.14 1.14
CA GLU A 283 -29.09 -3.65 2.28
C GLU A 283 -30.50 -4.27 2.25
N LYS A 284 -30.96 -4.78 3.39
CA LYS A 284 -32.33 -5.24 3.60
C LYS A 284 -33.28 -4.05 3.60
N PHE A 285 -34.32 -4.07 2.78
CA PHE A 285 -35.39 -3.04 2.80
C PHE A 285 -36.71 -3.61 3.32
#